data_AF-A0A1Y3A0R7-F1
#
_entry.id   AF-A0A1Y3A0R7-F1
#
_cell.length_a   1.000
_cell.length_b   1.000
_cell.length_c   1.000
_cell.angle_alpha   90.00
_cell.angle_beta   90.00
_cell.angle_gamma   90.00
#
_symmetry.space_group_name_H-M   'P 1'
#
loop_
_entity.id
_entity.type
_entity.pdbx_description
1 polymer ?
#
loop_
_entity_poly.entity_id
_entity_poly.type
_entity_poly.pdbx_seq_one_letter_code
_entity_poly.pdbx_strand_id
1 'polypeptide(L)' 'MPALVATHHETHIKAYYQHLIIDNGLKKIQAVCAVMRKLLHAIHGMLKTNKTFEGARFYSLPLQANSLDIL' A
#
# COMPACT_ATOMS: atom_id res chain seq x y z
N MET A 1 -9.82 10.07 -9.36
CA MET A 1 -10.20 8.88 -8.56
C MET A 1 -9.24 8.76 -7.37
N PRO A 2 -9.72 8.77 -6.10
CA PRO A 2 -8.86 8.92 -4.91
C PRO A 2 -7.81 7.82 -4.72
N ALA A 3 -8.15 6.56 -5.01
CA ALA A 3 -7.20 5.45 -4.90
C ALA A 3 -6.03 5.56 -5.87
N LEU A 4 -6.27 6.07 -7.09
CA LEU A 4 -5.21 6.28 -8.07
C LEU A 4 -4.25 7.37 -7.61
N VAL A 5 -4.78 8.48 -7.09
CA VAL A 5 -3.98 9.57 -6.52
C VAL A 5 -3.13 9.04 -5.35
N ALA A 6 -3.74 8.26 -4.45
CA ALA A 6 -3.03 7.67 -3.32
C ALA A 6 -1.85 6.76 -3.75
N THR A 7 -2.02 5.96 -4.81
CA THR A 7 -0.92 5.14 -5.37
C THR A 7 0.22 5.95 -6.00
N HIS A 8 0.01 7.22 -6.34
CA HIS A 8 1.06 8.09 -6.86
C HIS A 8 1.81 8.86 -5.77
N HIS A 9 1.11 9.25 -4.70
CA HIS A 9 1.68 10.13 -3.67
C HIS A 9 2.22 9.40 -2.44
N GLU A 10 1.80 8.16 -2.17
CA GLU A 10 2.19 7.43 -0.97
C GLU A 10 2.89 6.11 -1.32
N THR A 11 4.10 5.95 -0.80
CA THR A 11 5.02 4.85 -1.15
C THR A 11 4.51 3.47 -0.72
N HIS A 12 3.90 3.35 0.46
CA HIS A 12 3.43 2.05 0.96
C HIS A 12 2.18 1.57 0.19
N ILE A 13 1.27 2.48 -0.15
CA ILE A 13 0.10 2.23 -0.99
C ILE A 13 0.53 1.85 -2.41
N LYS A 14 1.53 2.54 -2.97
CA LYS A 14 2.12 2.17 -4.27
C LYS A 14 2.71 0.76 -4.25
N ALA A 15 3.50 0.45 -3.23
CA ALA A 15 4.11 -0.87 -3.09
C ALA A 15 3.05 -1.97 -2.93
N TYR A 16 1.99 -1.73 -2.16
CA TYR A 16 0.86 -2.64 -2.07
C TYR A 16 0.18 -2.86 -3.43
N TYR A 17 -0.06 -1.79 -4.18
CA TYR A 17 -0.63 -1.87 -5.52
C TYR A 17 0.26 -2.69 -6.48
N GLN A 18 1.57 -2.48 -6.44
CA GLN A 18 2.53 -3.21 -7.26
C GLN A 18 2.60 -4.69 -6.85
N HIS A 19 2.63 -4.98 -5.55
CA HIS A 19 2.59 -6.35 -5.02
C HIS A 19 1.37 -7.13 -5.52
N LEU A 20 0.19 -6.50 -5.52
CA LEU A 20 -1.03 -7.12 -6.03
C LEU A 20 -0.94 -7.47 -7.53
N ILE A 21 -0.19 -6.71 -8.32
CA ILE A 21 -0.06 -6.95 -9.76
C ILE A 21 1.06 -7.94 -10.06
N ILE A 22 2.22 -7.74 -9.45
CA ILE A 22 3.45 -8.49 -9.74
C ILE A 22 3.40 -9.86 -9.09
N ASP A 23 3.10 -9.92 -7.78
CA ASP A 23 3.17 -11.16 -7.02
C ASP A 23 1.86 -11.95 -7.09
N ASN A 24 0.71 -11.27 -7.09
CA ASN A 24 -0.60 -11.93 -7.13
C ASN A 24 -1.20 -12.01 -8.56
N GLY A 25 -0.58 -11.40 -9.56
CA GLY A 25 -1.05 -11.46 -10.96
C GLY A 25 -2.40 -10.78 -11.22
N LEU A 26 -2.85 -9.88 -10.34
CA LEU A 26 -4.17 -9.26 -10.47
C LEU A 26 -4.22 -8.24 -11.60
N LYS A 27 -5.39 -8.11 -12.25
CA LYS A 27 -5.61 -7.05 -13.24
C LYS A 27 -5.59 -5.68 -12.55
N LYS A 28 -5.15 -4.63 -13.27
CA LYS A 28 -5.03 -3.27 -12.74
C LYS A 28 -6.29 -2.76 -12.03
N ILE A 29 -7.47 -3.02 -12.57
CA ILE A 29 -8.76 -2.65 -11.95
C ILE A 29 -8.99 -3.38 -10.63
N GLN A 30 -8.66 -4.67 -10.56
CA GLN A 30 -8.81 -5.46 -9.32
C GLN A 30 -7.84 -4.96 -8.24
N ALA A 31 -6.60 -4.65 -8.62
CA ALA A 31 -5.63 -4.06 -7.70
C ALA A 31 -6.10 -2.70 -7.15
N VAL A 32 -6.68 -1.84 -7.99
CA VAL A 32 -7.28 -0.57 -7.55
C VAL A 32 -8.45 -0.80 -6.59
N CYS A 33 -9.35 -1.76 -6.87
CA CYS A 33 -10.46 -2.09 -5.98
C CYS A 33 -9.96 -2.59 -4.60
N ALA A 34 -8.89 -3.38 -4.58
CA ALA A 34 -8.27 -3.83 -3.33
C ALA A 34 -7.65 -2.66 -2.54
N VAL A 35 -6.99 -1.71 -3.21
CA VAL A 35 -6.49 -0.47 -2.59
C VAL A 35 -7.65 0.35 -2.00
N MET A 36 -8.74 0.55 -2.76
CA MET A 36 -9.93 1.28 -2.29
C MET A 36 -10.50 0.67 -1.01
N ARG A 37 -10.71 -0.65 -0.98
CA ARG A 37 -11.25 -1.35 0.19
C ARG A 37 -10.38 -1.14 1.43
N LYS A 38 -9.06 -1.22 1.26
CA LYS A 38 -8.09 -1.06 2.36
C LYS A 38 -8.00 0.38 2.84
N LEU A 39 -8.09 1.35 1.94
CA LEU A 39 -8.15 2.78 2.29
C LEU A 39 -9.40 3.11 3.11
N LEU A 40 -10.57 2.60 2.74
CA LEU A 40 -11.80 2.78 3.52
C LEU A 40 -11.67 2.20 4.92
N HIS A 41 -11.04 1.04 5.06
CA HIS A 41 -10.75 0.44 6.37
C HIS A 41 -9.79 1.29 7.19
N ALA A 42 -8.74 1.84 6.57
CA ALA A 42 -7.78 2.71 7.24
C ALA A 42 -8.47 3.98 7.75
N ILE A 43 -9.27 4.65 6.91
CA ILE A 43 -10.02 5.85 7.29
C ILE A 43 -10.98 5.54 8.45
N HIS A 44 -11.74 4.45 8.37
CA HIS A 44 -12.62 4.05 9.46
C HIS A 44 -11.86 3.82 10.78
N GLY A 45 -10.71 3.13 10.72
CA GLY A 45 -9.86 2.90 11.88
C GLY A 45 -9.27 4.20 12.45
N MET A 46 -8.83 5.12 11.59
CA MET A 46 -8.31 6.44 11.98
C MET A 46 -9.38 7.27 12.69
N LEU A 47 -10.60 7.31 12.14
CA LEU A 47 -11.72 8.02 12.73
C LEU A 47 -12.12 7.43 14.09
N LYS A 48 -12.15 6.09 14.20
CA LYS A 48 -12.50 5.41 15.47
C LYS A 48 -11.46 5.60 16.57
N THR A 49 -10.18 5.67 16.22
CA THR A 49 -9.07 5.72 17.19
C THR A 49 -8.47 7.11 17.35
N ASN A 50 -8.95 8.10 16.59
CA ASN A 50 -8.41 9.46 16.51
C ASN A 50 -6.88 9.46 16.28
N LYS A 51 -6.44 8.64 15.32
CA LYS A 51 -5.02 8.50 14.96
C LYS A 51 -4.78 8.96 13.53
N THR A 52 -3.56 9.44 13.30
CA THR A 52 -3.04 9.79 11.98
C THR A 52 -2.84 8.55 11.11
N PHE A 53 -2.74 8.77 9.80
CA PHE A 53 -2.46 7.70 8.84
C PHE A 53 -1.00 7.28 8.93
N GLU A 54 -0.76 5.99 9.16
CA GLU A 54 0.58 5.39 9.22
C GLU A 54 0.76 4.44 8.03
N GLY A 55 1.52 4.85 7.01
CA GLY A 55 1.73 4.08 5.78
C GLY A 55 2.35 2.70 6.00
N ALA A 56 3.26 2.58 6.98
CA ALA A 56 3.88 1.30 7.35
C ALA A 56 2.86 0.26 7.85
N ARG A 57 1.75 0.71 8.48
CA ARG A 57 0.65 -0.19 8.88
C ARG A 57 -0.26 -0.54 7.71
N PHE A 58 -0.26 0.27 6.66
CA PHE A 58 -0.98 -0.04 5.43
C PHE A 58 -0.29 -1.17 4.70
N TYR A 59 1.01 -1.08 4.43
CA TYR A 59 1.74 -2.18 3.80
C TYR A 59 3.22 -2.09 4.16
N SER A 60 3.77 -3.18 4.71
CA SER A 60 5.19 -3.26 5.00
C SER A 60 5.97 -3.42 3.71
N LEU A 61 6.89 -2.49 3.45
CA LEU A 61 7.80 -2.62 2.32
C LEU A 61 8.69 -3.84 2.53
N PRO A 62 8.92 -4.67 1.50
CA PRO A 62 9.89 -5.75 1.60
C PRO A 62 11.25 -5.11 1.92
N LEU A 63 11.88 -5.58 3.01
CA LEU A 63 13.21 -5.15 3.38
C LEU A 63 14.13 -5.45 2.20
N GLN A 64 14.64 -4.40 1.57
CA GLN A 64 15.67 -4.53 0.56
C GLN A 64 16.90 -5.06 1.31
N ALA A 65 17.16 -6.37 1.19
CA ALA A 65 18.37 -6.98 1.70
C ALA A 65 19.54 -6.30 0.97
N ASN A 66 20.10 -5.29 1.62
CA ASN A 66 21.18 -4.48 1.11
C ASN A 66 22.44 -5.34 1.14
N SER A 67 22.70 -6.04 0.04
CA SER A 67 23.96 -6.74 -0.21
C SER A 67 25.08 -5.72 -0.43
N LEU A 68 25.50 -5.09 0.67
CA LEU A 68 26.85 -4.55 0.87
C LEU A 68 27.74 -5.54 1.66
N ASP A 69 27.27 -6.78 1.89
CA ASP A 69 28.09 -7.91 2.41
C ASP A 69 28.76 -8.69 1.26
N ILE A 70 29.36 -7.98 0.31
CA ILE A 70 30.33 -8.56 -0.63
C ILE A 70 31.56 -7.64 -0.66
N LEU A 71 32.25 -7.59 0.47
CA LEU A 71 33.70 -7.34 0.55
C LEU A 71 34.35 -8.61 1.10
#